data_AF-A0AAD1K8B0-F1
#
_entry.id   AF-A0AAD1K8B0-F1
#
_cell.length_a   1.000
_cell.length_b   1.000
_cell.length_c   1.000
_cell.angle_alpha   90.00
_cell.angle_beta   90.00
_cell.angle_gamma   90.00
#
_symmetry.space_group_name_H-M   'P 1'
#
loop_
_entity.id
_entity.type
_entity.pdbx_description
1 polymer ?
#
loop_
_entity_poly.entity_id
_entity_poly.type
_entity_poly.pdbx_seq_one_letter_code
_entity_poly.pdbx_strand_id
1 'polypeptide(L)'
;MVICNEEHRFSVAEQLRINSIETSGIILEPVGRNTAPAVALAAMQALKSSDDPLLLVLAADHVIEDEIAFCASVSQAIQYAKAGKLVTFGIVPTKPETGYGYIKRGEILWGTIRF
;
A
#
# COMPACT_ATOMS: atom_id res chain seq x y z
N MET A 1 -6.19 -8.24 -2.99
CA MET A 1 -7.45 -7.54 -2.65
C MET A 1 -7.40 -6.15 -3.21
N VAL A 2 -8.52 -5.67 -3.76
CA VAL A 2 -8.68 -4.27 -4.20
C VAL A 2 -9.82 -3.66 -3.39
N ILE A 3 -9.67 -2.40 -2.99
CA ILE A 3 -10.74 -1.61 -2.37
C ILE A 3 -10.99 -0.42 -3.27
N CYS A 4 -12.23 -0.23 -3.70
CA CYS A 4 -12.59 0.88 -4.58
C CYS A 4 -14.02 1.33 -4.33
N ASN A 5 -14.37 2.51 -4.84
CA ASN A 5 -15.76 2.96 -4.86
C ASN A 5 -16.62 2.03 -5.76
N GLU A 6 -17.88 1.84 -5.38
CA GLU A 6 -18.85 1.06 -6.16
C GLU A 6 -18.97 1.51 -7.62
N GLU A 7 -18.82 2.81 -7.91
CA GLU A 7 -18.84 3.36 -9.27
C GLU A 7 -17.74 2.79 -10.17
N HIS A 8 -16.62 2.32 -9.59
CA HIS A 8 -15.49 1.75 -10.33
C HIS A 8 -15.52 0.22 -10.41
N ARG A 9 -16.55 -0.45 -9.88
CA ARG A 9 -16.59 -1.92 -9.75
C ARG A 9 -16.37 -2.66 -11.08
N PHE A 10 -16.95 -2.15 -12.17
CA PHE A 10 -16.86 -2.80 -13.47
C PHE A 10 -15.47 -2.62 -14.08
N SER A 11 -14.93 -1.41 -14.04
CA SER A 11 -13.59 -1.12 -14.55
C SER A 11 -12.53 -1.91 -13.80
N VAL A 12 -12.60 -1.99 -12.47
CA VAL A 12 -11.65 -2.79 -11.67
C VAL A 12 -11.76 -4.27 -12.00
N ALA A 13 -12.97 -4.83 -12.04
CA ALA A 13 -13.17 -6.24 -12.37
C ALA A 13 -12.68 -6.59 -13.78
N GLU A 14 -12.91 -5.71 -14.75
CA GLU A 14 -12.47 -5.89 -16.13
C GLU A 14 -10.94 -5.81 -16.25
N GLN A 15 -10.30 -4.84 -15.61
CA GLN A 15 -8.83 -4.73 -15.61
C GLN A 15 -8.17 -5.96 -14.98
N LEU A 16 -8.69 -6.46 -13.85
CA LEU A 16 -8.17 -7.69 -13.24
C LEU A 16 -8.32 -8.89 -14.18
N ARG A 17 -9.46 -9.01 -14.87
CA ARG A 17 -9.73 -10.11 -15.81
C ARG A 17 -8.81 -10.04 -17.03
N ILE A 18 -8.68 -8.88 -17.68
CA ILE A 18 -7.88 -8.73 -18.91
C ILE A 18 -6.40 -8.97 -18.63
N ASN A 19 -5.91 -8.53 -17.46
CA ASN A 19 -4.52 -8.73 -17.06
C ASN A 19 -4.28 -10.09 -16.38
N SER A 20 -5.29 -10.96 -16.29
CA SER A 20 -5.21 -12.28 -15.63
C SER A 20 -4.64 -12.21 -14.19
N ILE A 21 -5.00 -11.15 -13.46
CA ILE A 21 -4.52 -10.93 -12.09
C ILE A 21 -5.42 -11.72 -11.14
N GLU A 22 -4.83 -12.70 -10.45
CA GLU A 22 -5.51 -13.36 -9.34
C GLU A 22 -5.72 -12.38 -8.19
N THR A 23 -6.96 -12.29 -7.71
CA THR A 23 -7.30 -11.43 -6.58
C THR A 23 -8.06 -12.19 -5.51
N SER A 24 -7.78 -11.86 -4.25
CA SER A 24 -8.53 -12.33 -3.08
C SER A 24 -9.91 -11.66 -2.92
N GLY A 25 -10.31 -10.81 -3.87
CA GLY A 25 -11.61 -10.13 -3.91
C GLY A 25 -11.51 -8.62 -4.07
N ILE A 26 -12.67 -8.01 -4.29
CA ILE A 26 -12.88 -6.56 -4.39
C ILE A 26 -13.85 -6.15 -3.27
N ILE A 27 -13.47 -5.16 -2.47
CA ILE A 27 -14.36 -4.52 -1.50
C ILE A 27 -14.86 -3.21 -2.12
N LEU A 28 -16.18 -3.05 -2.18
CA LEU A 28 -16.82 -1.85 -2.72
C LEU A 28 -17.20 -0.91 -1.58
N GLU A 29 -16.66 0.30 -1.61
CA GLU A 29 -17.07 1.38 -0.71
C GLU A 29 -18.29 2.09 -1.30
N PRO A 30 -19.42 2.17 -0.57
CA PRO A 30 -20.61 2.87 -1.05
C PRO A 30 -20.41 4.39 -1.11
N VAL A 31 -19.48 4.91 -0.31
CA VAL A 31 -19.11 6.32 -0.24
C VAL A 31 -17.61 6.39 0.06
N GLY A 32 -16.86 7.21 -0.69
CA GLY A 32 -15.45 7.45 -0.41
C GLY A 32 -15.26 8.13 0.94
N ARG A 33 -14.49 7.52 1.85
CA ARG A 33 -14.20 8.07 3.19
C ARG A 33 -12.70 8.23 3.47
N ASN A 34 -11.91 8.46 2.42
CA ASN A 34 -10.43 8.51 2.44
C ASN A 34 -9.79 7.16 2.81
N THR A 35 -8.46 7.15 2.96
CA THR A 35 -7.64 5.93 3.04
C THR A 35 -7.77 5.16 4.36
N ALA A 36 -7.95 5.85 5.49
CA ALA A 36 -7.94 5.17 6.79
C ALA A 36 -9.07 4.13 6.95
N PRO A 37 -10.34 4.42 6.59
CA PRO A 37 -11.40 3.40 6.59
C PRO A 37 -11.13 2.23 5.63
N ALA A 38 -10.61 2.51 4.44
CA ALA A 38 -10.26 1.46 3.48
C ALA A 38 -9.19 0.50 4.05
N VAL A 39 -8.13 1.06 4.66
CA VAL A 39 -7.08 0.25 5.31
C VAL A 39 -7.65 -0.56 6.49
N ALA A 40 -8.54 0.03 7.29
CA ALA A 40 -9.20 -0.69 8.38
C ALA A 40 -10.04 -1.87 7.86
N LEU A 41 -10.82 -1.68 6.79
CA LEU A 41 -11.57 -2.76 6.14
C LEU A 41 -10.64 -3.86 5.61
N ALA A 42 -9.51 -3.48 5.02
CA ALA A 42 -8.50 -4.43 4.55
C ALA A 42 -7.96 -5.29 5.70
N ALA A 43 -7.63 -4.66 6.83
CA ALA A 43 -7.13 -5.34 8.01
C ALA A 43 -8.17 -6.30 8.61
N MET A 44 -9.42 -5.84 8.76
CA MET A 44 -10.52 -6.69 9.24
C MET A 44 -10.76 -7.89 8.33
N GLN A 45 -10.62 -7.73 7.01
CA GLN A 45 -10.77 -8.82 6.06
C GLN A 45 -9.59 -9.81 6.14
N ALA A 46 -8.36 -9.31 6.28
CA ALA A 46 -7.17 -10.15 6.40
C ALA A 46 -7.15 -10.97 7.69
N LEU A 47 -7.69 -10.41 8.79
CA LEU A 47 -7.83 -11.10 10.07
C LEU A 47 -8.70 -12.36 10.01
N LYS A 48 -9.58 -12.49 9.00
CA LYS A 48 -10.39 -13.71 8.81
C LYS A 48 -9.57 -14.91 8.34
N SER A 49 -8.38 -14.68 7.79
CA SER A 49 -7.50 -15.72 7.23
C SER A 49 -6.21 -15.92 8.02
N SER A 50 -5.87 -15.02 8.94
CA SER A 50 -4.64 -15.05 9.74
C SER A 50 -4.80 -14.18 10.99
N ASP A 51 -4.30 -14.63 12.14
CA ASP A 51 -4.42 -13.90 13.41
C ASP A 51 -3.60 -12.59 13.44
N ASP A 52 -2.46 -12.54 12.76
CA ASP A 52 -1.60 -11.35 12.64
C ASP A 52 -1.12 -11.15 11.18
N PRO A 53 -1.98 -10.62 10.30
CA PRO A 53 -1.67 -10.49 8.89
C PRO A 53 -0.70 -9.34 8.63
N LEU A 54 0.34 -9.59 7.84
CA LEU A 54 1.19 -8.54 7.30
C LEU A 54 0.54 -7.87 6.08
N LEU A 55 0.37 -6.56 6.13
CA LEU A 55 -0.26 -5.78 5.05
C LEU A 55 0.73 -4.83 4.37
N LEU A 56 0.73 -4.87 3.03
CA LEU A 56 1.30 -3.83 2.18
C LEU A 56 0.16 -3.02 1.56
N VAL A 57 0.11 -1.73 1.83
CA VAL A 57 -0.93 -0.81 1.33
C VAL A 57 -0.34 0.05 0.21
N LEU A 58 -0.95 0.00 -0.97
CA LEU A 58 -0.52 0.75 -2.15
C LEU A 58 -1.69 1.56 -2.73
N ALA A 59 -1.41 2.78 -3.18
CA ALA A 59 -2.35 3.55 -3.98
C ALA A 59 -2.34 3.03 -5.43
N ALA A 60 -3.50 2.95 -6.07
CA ALA A 60 -3.65 2.38 -7.41
C ALA A 60 -3.16 3.30 -8.55
N ASP A 61 -2.89 4.56 -8.23
CA ASP A 61 -2.56 5.65 -9.15
C ASP A 61 -1.11 6.13 -9.06
N HIS A 62 -0.26 5.44 -8.29
CA HIS A 62 1.17 5.72 -8.25
C HIS A 62 1.90 5.01 -9.39
N VAL A 63 2.72 5.77 -10.13
CA VAL A 63 3.66 5.21 -11.12
C VAL A 63 5.00 4.96 -10.43
N ILE A 64 5.50 3.73 -10.55
CA ILE A 64 6.80 3.30 -10.02
C ILE A 64 7.66 2.93 -11.22
N GLU A 65 8.69 3.72 -11.51
CA GLU A 65 9.58 3.47 -12.66
C GLU A 65 10.63 2.38 -12.36
N ASP A 66 11.19 2.38 -11.15
CA ASP A 66 12.16 1.38 -10.70
C ASP A 66 11.48 0.31 -9.83
N GLU A 67 10.84 -0.65 -10.49
CA GLU A 67 10.16 -1.77 -9.85
C GLU A 67 11.11 -2.65 -9.03
N ILE A 68 12.37 -2.80 -9.47
CA ILE A 68 13.38 -3.63 -8.80
C ILE A 68 13.76 -3.01 -7.45
N ALA A 69 14.09 -1.71 -7.45
CA ALA A 69 14.39 -0.98 -6.24
C ALA A 69 13.19 -0.98 -5.29
N PHE A 70 11.97 -0.79 -5.80
CA PHE A 70 10.76 -0.85 -4.99
C PHE A 70 10.57 -2.24 -4.34
N CYS A 71 10.68 -3.33 -5.10
CA CYS A 71 10.57 -4.69 -4.57
C CYS A 71 11.65 -5.00 -3.52
N ALA A 72 12.89 -4.57 -3.75
CA ALA A 72 13.99 -4.73 -2.79
C ALA A 72 13.70 -3.99 -1.47
N SER A 73 13.03 -2.85 -1.57
CA SER A 73 12.67 -1.99 -0.44
C SER A 73 11.54 -2.58 0.39
N VAL A 74 10.50 -3.07 -0.28
CA VAL A 74 9.41 -3.83 0.36
C VAL A 74 9.99 -5.06 1.07
N SER A 75 10.88 -5.81 0.41
CA SER A 75 11.49 -7.01 0.99
C SER A 75 12.24 -6.72 2.28
N GLN A 76 13.00 -5.62 2.33
CA GLN A 76 13.71 -5.20 3.53
C GLN A 76 12.77 -4.66 4.62
N ALA A 77 11.66 -4.02 4.24
CA ALA A 77 10.65 -3.51 5.17
C ALA A 77 9.94 -4.61 5.96
N ILE A 78 9.80 -5.82 5.40
CA ILE A 78 9.09 -6.94 6.01
C ILE A 78 9.59 -7.24 7.43
N GLN A 79 10.92 -7.21 7.66
CA GLN A 79 11.48 -7.53 8.98
C GLN A 79 11.04 -6.53 10.06
N TYR A 80 10.94 -5.25 9.71
CA TYR A 80 10.52 -4.19 10.64
C TYR A 80 9.02 -4.28 10.89
N ALA A 81 8.23 -4.56 9.86
CA ALA A 81 6.80 -4.74 9.99
C ALA A 81 6.46 -5.96 10.88
N LYS A 82 7.16 -7.08 10.68
CA LYS A 82 7.07 -8.26 11.55
C LYS A 82 7.53 -8.00 12.99
N ALA A 83 8.38 -7.00 13.22
CA ALA A 83 8.76 -6.54 14.56
C ALA A 83 7.75 -5.55 15.17
N GLY A 84 6.52 -5.47 14.63
CA GLY A 84 5.44 -4.63 15.14
C GLY A 84 5.62 -3.14 14.84
N LYS A 85 6.43 -2.78 13.84
CA LYS A 85 6.62 -1.38 13.42
C LYS A 85 5.72 -1.03 12.23
N LEU A 86 5.20 0.19 12.22
CA LEU A 86 4.58 0.76 11.02
C LEU A 86 5.68 1.27 10.09
N VAL A 87 5.74 0.75 8.87
CA VAL A 87 6.75 1.13 7.88
C VAL A 87 6.16 2.08 6.84
N THR A 88 6.91 3.13 6.51
CA THR A 88 6.57 4.11 5.47
C THR A 88 7.70 4.17 4.44
N PHE A 89 7.36 4.33 3.17
CA PHE A 89 8.31 4.51 2.08
C PHE A 89 8.36 6.00 1.71
N GLY A 90 9.52 6.64 1.90
CA GLY A 90 9.73 8.05 1.58
C GLY A 90 10.56 8.22 0.32
N ILE A 91 10.16 9.14 -0.55
CA ILE A 91 10.92 9.54 -1.74
C ILE A 91 11.70 10.84 -1.48
N VAL A 92 12.79 11.06 -2.20
CA VAL A 92 13.52 12.33 -2.14
C VAL A 92 12.73 13.40 -2.91
N PRO A 93 12.24 14.47 -2.26
CA PRO A 93 11.48 15.50 -2.95
C PRO A 93 12.39 16.32 -3.87
N THR A 94 11.94 16.57 -5.09
CA THR A 94 12.62 17.47 -6.05
C THR A 94 12.13 18.91 -5.97
N LYS A 95 10.97 19.13 -5.33
CA LYS A 95 10.33 20.44 -5.11
C LYS A 95 9.52 20.44 -3.81
N PRO A 96 9.24 21.61 -3.19
CA PRO A 96 8.42 21.71 -1.99
C PRO A 96 6.92 21.58 -2.32
N GLU A 97 6.50 20.39 -2.71
CA GLU A 97 5.09 20.09 -3.00
C GLU A 97 4.27 20.08 -1.72
N THR A 98 3.23 20.91 -1.63
CA THR A 98 2.43 21.09 -0.39
C THR A 98 1.32 20.07 -0.25
N GLY A 99 0.97 19.38 -1.34
CA GLY A 99 0.03 18.25 -1.31
C GLY A 99 0.62 16.96 -0.73
N TYR A 100 1.93 16.90 -0.47
CA TYR A 100 2.58 15.72 0.09
C TYR A 100 2.73 15.79 1.61
N GLY A 101 2.65 14.62 2.25
CA GLY A 101 3.13 14.43 3.60
C GLY A 101 4.67 14.36 3.63
N TYR A 102 5.29 15.08 4.56
CA TYR A 102 6.75 15.04 4.74
C TYR A 102 7.12 14.15 5.93
N ILE A 103 8.09 13.26 5.72
CA ILE A 103 8.61 12.38 6.76
C ILE A 103 9.90 12.97 7.30
N LYS A 104 9.89 13.38 8.58
CA LYS A 104 11.13 13.74 9.28
C LYS A 104 11.86 12.46 9.66
N ARG A 105 12.97 12.19 8.97
CA ARG A 105 13.81 11.03 9.27
C ARG A 105 14.43 11.15 10.68
N GLY A 106 14.29 10.08 11.47
CA GLY A 106 14.95 9.92 12.77
C GLY A 106 16.37 9.37 12.63
N GLU A 107 16.93 8.88 13.74
CA GLU A 107 18.23 8.22 13.74
C GLU A 107 18.23 6.96 12.88
N ILE A 108 19.39 6.64 12.31
CA ILE A 108 19.57 5.45 11.50
C ILE A 108 19.64 4.25 12.43
N LEU A 109 18.54 3.51 12.51
CA LEU A 109 18.58 2.12 12.95
C LEU A 109 19.32 1.35 11.83
N TRP A 110 20.34 0.59 12.19
CA TRP A 110 21.29 -0.07 11.27
C TRP A 110 20.70 -0.51 9.91
N GLY A 111 21.37 -0.13 8.81
CA GLY A 111 20.94 -0.42 7.43
C GLY A 111 20.04 0.70 6.86
N THR A 112 20.62 1.62 6.09
CA THR A 112 19.83 2.63 5.36
C THR A 112 19.40 2.08 4.01
N ILE A 113 18.11 2.22 3.70
CA ILE A 113 17.59 2.04 2.36
C ILE A 113 17.28 3.42 1.81
N ARG A 114 17.79 3.70 0.61
CA ARG A 114 17.38 4.84 -0.19
C ARG A 114 16.68 4.29 -1.42
N PHE A 115 15.60 4.97 -1.82
CA PHE A 115 14.96 4.84 -3.12
C PHE A 115 15.29 6.13 -3.87
#